data_AF-A0A7R9R4C4-F1
#
_entry.id   AF-A0A7R9R4C4-F1
#
_cell.length_a   1.000
_cell.length_b   1.000
_cell.length_c   1.000
_cell.angle_alpha   90.00
_cell.angle_beta   90.00
_cell.angle_gamma   90.00
#
_symmetry.space_group_name_H-M   'P 1'
#
loop_
_entity.id
_entity.type
_entity.pdbx_description
1 polymer ?
#
loop_
_entity_poly.entity_id
_entity_poly.type
_entity_poly.pdbx_seq_one_letter_code
_entity_poly.pdbx_strand_id
1 'polypeptide(L)'
;MKPESLLKSLLDKKEKEFYIMHLSYDGGCKEPLWECAKENNVIGLNHCRIIEHDWRTERELVKNCISKVWARQLDMFCELKKDDIVVVLDGWYYILGIAEKPGECNYNKNLSNCEDYNGGFFGYTRKVKWIESYEWGKRCRLSNPVRGFNNTLNIVNKDTKWWTSLTNSNV
;
A
#
# COMPACT_ATOMS: atom_id res chain seq x y z
N MET A 1 -19.43 6.51 -6.97
CA MET A 1 -19.45 6.76 -5.52
C MET A 1 -18.13 7.41 -5.14
N LYS A 2 -18.10 8.45 -4.29
CA LYS A 2 -16.82 9.00 -3.80
C LYS A 2 -16.12 7.92 -2.95
N PRO A 3 -14.81 7.70 -3.11
CA PRO A 3 -14.10 6.65 -2.38
C PRO A 3 -14.18 6.83 -0.88
N GLU A 4 -14.27 8.08 -0.39
CA GLU A 4 -14.42 8.36 1.04
C GLU A 4 -15.72 7.80 1.61
N SER A 5 -16.82 7.85 0.82
CA SER A 5 -18.12 7.31 1.23
C SER A 5 -18.11 5.78 1.25
N LEU A 6 -17.46 5.17 0.25
CA LEU A 6 -17.26 3.74 0.18
C LEU A 6 -16.43 3.26 1.38
N LEU A 7 -15.27 3.89 1.62
CA LEU A 7 -14.40 3.53 2.74
C LEU A 7 -15.11 3.69 4.08
N LYS A 8 -15.82 4.81 4.29
CA LYS A 8 -16.66 4.99 5.48
C LYS A 8 -17.66 3.85 5.65
N SER A 9 -18.40 3.50 4.60
CA SER A 9 -19.38 2.39 4.66
C SER A 9 -18.76 1.02 4.97
N LEU A 10 -17.52 0.78 4.53
CA LEU A 10 -16.78 -0.45 4.82
C LEU A 10 -16.32 -0.48 6.28
N LEU A 11 -15.85 0.65 6.80
CA LEU A 11 -15.34 0.79 8.15
C LEU A 11 -16.46 0.83 9.20
N ASP A 12 -17.60 1.47 8.90
CA ASP A 12 -18.78 1.49 9.79
C ASP A 12 -19.32 0.07 10.03
N LYS A 13 -19.20 -0.83 9.04
CA LYS A 13 -19.61 -2.24 9.17
C LYS A 13 -18.64 -3.09 9.98
N LYS A 14 -17.38 -2.67 10.10
CA LYS A 14 -16.30 -3.47 10.68
C LYS A 14 -15.74 -2.90 11.98
N GLU A 15 -15.97 -1.62 12.26
CA GLU A 15 -15.38 -0.82 13.34
C GLU A 15 -13.84 -0.92 13.48
N LYS A 16 -13.12 -1.26 12.41
CA LYS A 16 -11.68 -1.57 12.43
C LYS A 16 -10.79 -0.42 11.96
N GLU A 17 -9.53 -0.47 12.37
CA GLU A 17 -8.41 0.23 11.74
C GLU A 17 -8.20 -0.23 10.28
N PHE A 18 -7.50 0.57 9.48
CA PHE A 18 -7.13 0.20 8.11
C PHE A 18 -5.73 0.69 7.76
N TYR A 19 -5.17 0.19 6.67
CA TYR A 19 -3.83 0.54 6.22
C TYR A 19 -3.90 1.52 5.05
N ILE A 20 -3.00 2.50 5.05
CA ILE A 20 -2.74 3.36 3.89
C ILE A 20 -1.37 3.01 3.33
N MET A 21 -1.28 2.95 2.00
CA MET A 21 -0.06 2.59 1.31
C MET A 21 0.19 3.52 0.12
N HIS A 22 1.33 4.19 0.04
CA HIS A 22 1.75 4.78 -1.24
C HIS A 22 2.11 3.67 -2.21
N LEU A 23 1.76 3.83 -3.48
CA LEU A 23 2.29 2.97 -4.53
C LEU A 23 3.82 2.94 -4.43
N SER A 24 4.39 1.76 -4.18
CA SER A 24 5.83 1.62 -3.96
C SER A 24 6.56 1.48 -5.29
N TYR A 25 6.83 2.60 -5.95
CA TYR A 25 7.37 2.61 -7.32
C TYR A 25 8.89 2.74 -7.40
N ASP A 26 9.55 3.18 -6.32
CA ASP A 26 11.01 3.20 -6.18
C ASP A 26 11.76 3.82 -7.37
N GLY A 27 11.23 4.94 -7.88
CA GLY A 27 11.78 5.63 -9.05
C GLY A 27 11.30 5.11 -10.41
N GLY A 28 10.59 3.98 -10.46
CA GLY A 28 9.97 3.43 -11.66
C GLY A 28 8.72 4.18 -12.15
N CYS A 29 8.20 3.75 -13.30
CA CYS A 29 6.99 4.34 -13.89
C CYS A 29 5.73 3.90 -13.12
N LYS A 30 5.10 4.83 -12.40
CA LYS A 30 3.92 4.57 -11.56
C LYS A 30 2.74 3.97 -12.32
N GLU A 31 2.45 4.45 -13.52
CA GLU A 31 1.27 4.03 -14.30
C GLU A 31 1.35 2.56 -14.72
N PRO A 32 2.37 2.10 -15.48
CA PRO A 32 2.52 0.68 -15.80
C PRO A 32 2.54 -0.22 -14.56
N LEU A 33 3.19 0.23 -13.48
CA LEU A 33 3.26 -0.53 -12.24
C LEU A 33 1.88 -0.68 -11.59
N TRP A 34 1.09 0.40 -11.55
CA TRP A 34 -0.27 0.38 -11.00
C TRP A 34 -1.18 -0.52 -11.83
N GLU A 35 -1.16 -0.38 -13.15
CA GLU A 35 -2.01 -1.18 -14.05
C GLU A 35 -1.70 -2.67 -13.91
N CYS A 36 -0.41 -3.03 -13.88
CA CYS A 36 0.02 -4.41 -13.62
C CYS A 36 -0.45 -4.91 -12.23
N ALA A 37 -0.33 -4.09 -11.19
CA ALA A 37 -0.77 -4.45 -9.84
C ALA A 37 -2.28 -4.66 -9.75
N LYS A 38 -3.04 -3.80 -10.43
CA LYS A 38 -4.50 -3.89 -10.54
C LYS A 38 -4.90 -5.20 -11.24
N GLU A 39 -4.38 -5.44 -12.44
CA GLU A 39 -4.68 -6.63 -13.24
C GLU A 39 -4.33 -7.95 -12.53
N ASN A 40 -3.20 -7.96 -11.81
CA ASN A 40 -2.72 -9.14 -11.11
C ASN A 40 -3.29 -9.31 -9.69
N ASN A 41 -4.16 -8.40 -9.25
CA ASN A 41 -4.77 -8.40 -7.92
C ASN A 41 -3.72 -8.46 -6.80
N VAL A 42 -2.76 -7.53 -6.84
CA VAL A 42 -1.64 -7.50 -5.89
C VAL A 42 -1.38 -6.10 -5.35
N ILE A 43 -0.91 -6.04 -4.12
CA ILE A 43 -0.21 -4.89 -3.55
C ILE A 43 1.24 -5.29 -3.28
N GLY A 44 2.14 -4.33 -3.20
CA GLY A 44 3.51 -4.65 -2.88
C GLY A 44 4.37 -3.49 -2.44
N LEU A 45 5.50 -3.84 -1.83
CA LEU A 45 6.55 -2.92 -1.43
C LEU A 45 7.76 -3.14 -2.32
N ASN A 46 8.40 -2.03 -2.66
CA ASN A 46 9.68 -1.99 -3.35
C ASN A 46 10.54 -0.83 -2.84
N HIS A 47 11.81 -1.10 -2.57
CA HIS A 47 12.81 -0.10 -2.22
C HIS A 47 14.21 -0.71 -2.34
N CYS A 48 15.05 -0.10 -3.16
CA CYS A 48 16.42 -0.55 -3.36
C CYS A 48 17.24 -0.47 -2.10
N ARG A 49 18.13 -1.46 -1.93
CA ARG A 49 18.97 -1.59 -0.72
C ARG A 49 18.20 -1.91 0.57
N ILE A 50 16.90 -2.14 0.48
CA ILE A 50 16.05 -2.54 1.60
C ILE A 50 15.41 -3.90 1.30
N ILE A 51 14.89 -4.06 0.09
CA ILE A 51 14.27 -5.30 -0.38
C ILE A 51 15.33 -6.15 -1.09
N GLU A 52 16.33 -6.58 -0.32
CA GLU A 52 17.43 -7.46 -0.76
C GLU A 52 17.41 -8.83 -0.07
N HIS A 53 16.66 -8.95 1.02
CA HIS A 53 16.55 -10.15 1.86
C HIS A 53 15.09 -10.49 2.15
N ASP A 54 14.79 -11.77 2.42
CA ASP A 54 13.47 -12.18 2.89
C ASP A 54 13.34 -11.84 4.39
N TRP A 55 12.68 -10.73 4.67
CA TRP A 55 12.39 -10.17 5.97
C TRP A 55 11.75 -11.20 6.89
N ARG A 56 10.93 -12.12 6.37
CA ARG A 56 10.24 -13.12 7.21
C ARG A 56 11.22 -14.09 7.85
N THR A 57 12.35 -14.36 7.19
CA THR A 57 13.37 -15.33 7.65
C THR A 57 14.65 -14.67 8.12
N GLU A 58 14.95 -13.47 7.63
CA GLU A 58 16.23 -12.78 7.81
C GLU A 58 16.12 -11.50 8.65
N ARG A 59 14.93 -11.16 9.17
CA ARG A 59 14.68 -9.94 9.97
C ARG A 59 15.78 -9.65 10.99
N GLU A 60 16.13 -10.62 11.82
CA GLU A 60 17.09 -10.40 12.91
C GLU A 60 18.51 -10.09 12.41
N LEU A 61 18.88 -10.58 11.23
CA LEU A 61 20.16 -10.33 10.58
C LEU A 61 20.20 -8.93 9.96
N VAL A 62 19.10 -8.49 9.34
CA VAL A 62 19.09 -7.30 8.48
C VAL A 62 18.37 -6.09 9.07
N LYS A 63 17.63 -6.23 10.17
CA LYS A 63 16.88 -5.12 10.79
C LYS A 63 17.75 -3.94 11.22
N ASN A 64 19.02 -4.18 11.53
CA ASN A 64 19.98 -3.14 11.90
C ASN A 64 20.62 -2.47 10.68
N CYS A 65 20.45 -3.04 9.48
CA CYS A 65 20.99 -2.53 8.21
C CYS A 65 20.01 -1.59 7.49
N ILE A 66 18.76 -1.53 7.94
CA ILE A 66 17.72 -0.67 7.36
C ILE A 66 17.19 0.31 8.41
N SER A 67 16.53 1.38 7.95
CA SER A 67 15.91 2.33 8.87
C SER A 67 14.82 1.66 9.72
N LYS A 68 14.64 2.13 10.97
CA LYS A 68 13.55 1.68 11.85
C LYS A 68 12.16 1.85 11.21
N VAL A 69 12.00 2.86 10.37
CA VAL A 69 10.76 3.12 9.63
C VAL A 69 10.51 1.98 8.64
N TRP A 70 11.50 1.59 7.85
CA TRP A 70 11.37 0.47 6.91
C TRP A 70 11.21 -0.88 7.59
N ALA A 71 11.93 -1.14 8.69
CA ALA A 71 11.72 -2.34 9.49
C ALA A 71 10.26 -2.46 9.95
N ARG A 72 9.69 -1.38 10.50
CA ARG A 72 8.29 -1.34 10.92
C ARG A 72 7.32 -1.53 9.75
N GLN A 73 7.62 -0.98 8.58
CA GLN A 73 6.77 -1.13 7.39
C GLN A 73 6.79 -2.56 6.85
N LEU A 74 7.94 -3.22 6.86
CA LEU A 74 8.05 -4.63 6.50
C LEU A 74 7.35 -5.53 7.52
N ASP A 75 7.48 -5.24 8.82
CA ASP A 75 6.70 -5.92 9.87
C ASP A 75 5.20 -5.79 9.59
N MET A 76 4.67 -4.55 9.45
CA MET A 76 3.26 -4.30 9.13
C MET A 76 2.82 -5.01 7.85
N PHE A 77 3.62 -4.94 6.78
CA PHE A 77 3.29 -5.59 5.52
C PHE A 77 3.29 -7.11 5.65
N CYS A 78 4.19 -7.70 6.43
CA CYS A 78 4.26 -9.15 6.67
C CYS A 78 3.21 -9.66 7.69
N GLU A 79 2.61 -8.76 8.47
CA GLU A 79 1.61 -9.11 9.49
C GLU A 79 0.15 -8.83 9.05
N LEU A 80 -0.08 -8.20 7.89
CA LEU A 80 -1.41 -8.00 7.31
C LEU A 80 -2.25 -9.29 7.33
N LYS A 81 -3.48 -9.16 7.84
CA LYS A 81 -4.45 -10.25 8.04
C LYS A 81 -5.53 -10.21 6.96
N LYS A 82 -6.23 -11.35 6.80
CA LYS A 82 -7.25 -11.56 5.75
C LYS A 82 -8.47 -10.64 5.86
N ASP A 83 -8.71 -10.04 7.01
CA ASP A 83 -9.83 -9.12 7.24
C ASP A 83 -9.47 -7.64 7.13
N ASP A 84 -8.18 -7.33 7.00
CA ASP A 84 -7.65 -5.97 6.87
C ASP A 84 -8.03 -5.33 5.53
N ILE A 85 -8.11 -4.00 5.56
CA ILE A 85 -8.35 -3.15 4.41
C ILE A 85 -7.09 -2.35 4.12
N VAL A 86 -6.69 -2.27 2.86
CA VAL A 86 -5.55 -1.47 2.41
C VAL A 86 -6.01 -0.46 1.37
N VAL A 87 -5.76 0.82 1.62
CA VAL A 87 -6.03 1.92 0.69
C VAL A 87 -4.72 2.31 0.01
N VAL A 88 -4.64 2.10 -1.30
CA VAL A 88 -3.46 2.42 -2.10
C VAL A 88 -3.58 3.81 -2.70
N LEU A 89 -2.53 4.60 -2.57
CA LEU A 89 -2.49 6.02 -2.86
C LEU A 89 -1.43 6.36 -3.92
N ASP A 90 -1.72 7.36 -4.75
CA ASP A 90 -0.71 8.09 -5.52
C ASP A 90 -0.41 9.41 -4.81
N GLY A 91 0.65 9.39 -4.01
CA GLY A 91 1.03 10.50 -3.15
C GLY A 91 -0.09 10.86 -2.17
N TRP A 92 -0.21 12.14 -1.82
CA TRP A 92 -1.18 12.56 -0.80
C TRP A 92 -2.59 12.81 -1.33
N TYR A 93 -2.76 12.85 -2.65
CA TYR A 93 -3.91 13.49 -3.28
C TYR A 93 -4.88 12.53 -3.95
N TYR A 94 -4.45 11.32 -4.27
CA TYR A 94 -5.25 10.42 -5.10
C TYR A 94 -5.31 9.01 -4.49
N ILE A 95 -6.50 8.42 -4.53
CA ILE A 95 -6.70 6.99 -4.31
C ILE A 95 -6.57 6.27 -5.64
N LEU A 96 -5.76 5.22 -5.64
CA LEU A 96 -5.61 4.27 -6.74
C LEU A 96 -6.59 3.10 -6.54
N GLY A 97 -6.69 2.55 -5.33
CA GLY A 97 -7.62 1.47 -5.06
C GLY A 97 -7.82 1.20 -3.56
N ILE A 98 -8.88 0.45 -3.28
CA ILE A 98 -9.23 -0.06 -1.95
C ILE A 98 -9.26 -1.59 -2.05
N ALA A 99 -8.41 -2.25 -1.29
CA ALA A 99 -8.23 -3.68 -1.30
C ALA A 99 -8.71 -4.33 0.02
N GLU A 100 -9.21 -5.55 -0.08
CA GLU A 100 -9.49 -6.46 1.04
C GLU A 100 -8.78 -7.80 0.86
N LYS A 101 -8.85 -8.62 1.90
CA LYS A 101 -8.34 -10.00 1.88
C LYS A 101 -6.87 -10.10 1.46
N PRO A 102 -5.95 -9.38 2.11
CA PRO A 102 -4.53 -9.65 1.97
C PRO A 102 -4.26 -11.15 2.17
N GLY A 103 -3.72 -11.78 1.12
CA GLY A 103 -3.16 -13.12 1.16
C GLY A 103 -1.75 -13.11 1.74
N GLU A 104 -1.04 -14.22 1.66
CA GLU A 104 0.28 -14.38 2.26
C GLU A 104 1.32 -13.37 1.71
N CYS A 105 2.24 -12.96 2.58
CA CYS A 105 3.38 -12.14 2.20
C CYS A 105 4.38 -13.00 1.40
N ASN A 106 4.62 -12.60 0.15
CA ASN A 106 5.56 -13.23 -0.76
C ASN A 106 6.75 -12.31 -1.00
N TYR A 107 7.93 -12.91 -1.10
CA TYR A 107 9.17 -12.23 -1.42
C TYR A 107 9.80 -12.83 -2.66
N ASN A 108 10.18 -11.98 -3.62
CA ASN A 108 10.98 -12.36 -4.78
C ASN A 108 11.87 -11.20 -5.19
N LYS A 109 13.15 -11.28 -4.81
CA LYS A 109 14.15 -10.24 -5.11
C LYS A 109 14.30 -9.96 -6.61
N ASN A 110 14.12 -10.96 -7.46
CA ASN A 110 14.31 -10.83 -8.90
C ASN A 110 13.16 -10.06 -9.56
N LEU A 111 12.05 -9.86 -8.85
CA LEU A 111 11.03 -8.94 -9.29
C LEU A 111 11.39 -7.50 -8.91
N SER A 112 12.15 -7.25 -7.84
CA SER A 112 12.46 -5.89 -7.38
C SER A 112 13.06 -5.01 -8.48
N ASN A 113 12.61 -3.75 -8.57
CA ASN A 113 13.02 -2.76 -9.57
C ASN A 113 14.49 -2.28 -9.44
N CYS A 114 15.35 -3.02 -8.75
CA CYS A 114 16.62 -2.53 -8.23
C CYS A 114 17.86 -2.83 -9.06
N GLU A 115 17.70 -3.55 -10.18
CA GLU A 115 18.71 -3.69 -11.22
C GLU A 115 18.11 -3.36 -12.59
N ASP A 116 18.88 -2.64 -13.42
CA ASP A 116 18.65 -2.19 -14.80
C ASP A 116 17.26 -2.51 -15.39
N TYR A 117 16.37 -1.53 -15.31
CA TYR A 117 14.95 -1.75 -15.59
C TYR A 117 14.63 -1.92 -17.07
N ASN A 118 14.09 -3.10 -17.41
CA ASN A 118 13.13 -3.31 -18.50
C ASN A 118 11.90 -4.13 -18.07
N GLY A 119 11.57 -4.19 -16.76
CA GLY A 119 10.30 -4.82 -16.32
C GLY A 119 10.19 -5.38 -14.90
N GLY A 120 10.92 -4.85 -13.90
CA GLY A 120 10.74 -5.28 -12.50
C GLY A 120 9.34 -4.94 -11.94
N PHE A 121 8.88 -5.71 -10.95
CA PHE A 121 7.67 -5.52 -10.16
C PHE A 121 8.00 -5.38 -8.65
N PHE A 122 7.02 -5.39 -7.75
CA PHE A 122 7.32 -5.31 -6.31
C PHE A 122 8.13 -6.54 -5.82
N GLY A 123 9.25 -6.31 -5.13
CA GLY A 123 10.00 -7.40 -4.50
C GLY A 123 9.24 -8.08 -3.36
N TYR A 124 8.38 -7.35 -2.64
CA TYR A 124 7.38 -7.92 -1.75
C TYR A 124 5.99 -7.79 -2.34
N THR A 125 5.22 -8.87 -2.36
CA THR A 125 3.83 -8.85 -2.85
C THR A 125 2.88 -9.56 -1.90
N ARG A 126 1.61 -9.12 -1.96
CA ARG A 126 0.48 -9.86 -1.43
C ARG A 126 -0.63 -9.87 -2.46
N LYS A 127 -1.26 -11.04 -2.64
CA LYS A 127 -2.54 -11.11 -3.33
C LYS A 127 -3.60 -10.38 -2.52
N VAL A 128 -4.48 -9.67 -3.20
CA VAL A 128 -5.61 -8.96 -2.61
C VAL A 128 -6.84 -9.17 -3.46
N LYS A 129 -7.99 -8.72 -2.97
CA LYS A 129 -9.16 -8.49 -3.79
C LYS A 129 -9.46 -7.00 -3.81
N TRP A 130 -9.44 -6.39 -4.99
CA TRP A 130 -9.88 -5.00 -5.15
C TRP A 130 -11.39 -4.92 -4.86
N ILE A 131 -11.76 -4.09 -3.88
CA ILE A 131 -13.15 -3.64 -3.69
C ILE A 131 -13.44 -2.55 -4.71
N GLU A 132 -12.48 -1.65 -4.88
CA GLU A 132 -12.51 -0.56 -5.84
C GLU A 132 -11.11 -0.31 -6.38
N SER A 133 -10.99 -0.02 -7.66
CA SER A 133 -9.71 0.28 -8.30
C SER A 133 -9.95 1.21 -9.48
N TYR A 134 -9.13 2.25 -9.59
CA TYR A 134 -9.27 3.26 -10.62
C TYR A 134 -8.22 3.08 -11.71
N GLU A 135 -8.60 3.29 -12.97
CA GLU A 135 -7.63 3.49 -14.07
C GLU A 135 -6.69 4.66 -13.73
N TRP A 136 -5.42 4.58 -14.12
CA TRP A 136 -4.45 5.62 -13.79
C TRP A 136 -4.92 7.04 -14.11
N GLY A 137 -5.40 7.28 -15.34
CA GLY A 137 -5.93 8.58 -15.79
C GLY A 137 -7.26 9.01 -15.14
N LYS A 138 -7.94 8.08 -14.45
CA LYS A 138 -9.23 8.31 -13.76
C LYS A 138 -9.12 8.13 -12.25
N ARG A 139 -7.90 8.12 -11.71
CA ARG A 139 -7.64 7.99 -10.28
C ARG A 139 -8.40 9.03 -9.47
N CYS A 140 -8.95 8.61 -8.34
CA CYS A 140 -9.89 9.45 -7.63
C CYS A 140 -9.16 10.45 -6.74
N ARG A 141 -9.42 11.75 -6.95
CA ARG A 141 -8.84 12.81 -6.13
C ARG A 141 -9.57 12.90 -4.78
N LEU A 142 -8.79 12.87 -3.71
CA LEU A 142 -9.28 13.08 -2.36
C LEU A 142 -9.79 14.51 -2.17
N SER A 143 -10.94 14.63 -1.53
CA SER A 143 -11.48 15.92 -1.10
C SER A 143 -10.55 16.58 -0.07
N ASN A 144 -9.99 15.75 0.83
CA ASN A 144 -9.03 16.15 1.86
C ASN A 144 -7.76 15.30 1.74
N PRO A 145 -6.65 15.85 1.21
CA PRO A 145 -5.41 15.09 1.01
C PRO A 145 -4.81 14.56 2.33
N VAL A 146 -4.17 13.39 2.30
CA VAL A 146 -3.50 12.78 3.48
C VAL A 146 -2.12 13.38 3.75
N ARG A 147 -2.03 14.71 3.82
CA ARG A 147 -0.75 15.44 3.95
C ARG A 147 0.08 14.97 5.15
N GLY A 148 1.38 14.83 4.92
CA GLY A 148 2.36 14.39 5.91
C GLY A 148 2.43 12.88 6.10
N PHE A 149 1.70 12.08 5.32
CA PHE A 149 1.99 10.65 5.19
C PHE A 149 3.22 10.47 4.30
N ASN A 150 4.40 10.44 4.92
CA ASN A 150 5.70 10.33 4.21
C ASN A 150 6.25 8.91 4.16
N ASN A 151 5.63 7.99 4.91
CA ASN A 151 5.97 6.58 4.89
C ASN A 151 5.26 5.91 3.70
N THR A 152 5.78 4.78 3.24
CA THR A 152 5.14 3.94 2.23
C THR A 152 3.92 3.21 2.76
N LEU A 153 3.92 2.74 4.02
CA LEU A 153 2.82 2.00 4.65
C LEU A 153 2.60 2.48 6.08
N ASN A 154 1.35 2.63 6.49
CA ASN A 154 1.00 2.88 7.89
C ASN A 154 -0.42 2.43 8.24
N ILE A 155 -0.65 2.20 9.53
CA ILE A 155 -1.98 1.97 10.11
C ILE A 155 -2.66 3.31 10.36
N VAL A 156 -3.95 3.38 10.11
CA VAL A 156 -4.82 4.53 10.32
C VAL A 156 -5.87 4.19 11.37
N ASN A 157 -5.76 4.85 12.52
CA ASN A 157 -6.71 4.76 13.63
C ASN A 157 -7.79 5.85 13.53
N LYS A 158 -8.97 5.59 14.12
CA LYS A 158 -10.14 6.48 14.10
C LYS A 158 -9.83 7.93 14.48
N ASP A 159 -8.95 8.13 15.44
CA ASP A 159 -8.63 9.46 15.99
C ASP A 159 -7.52 10.20 15.21
N THR A 160 -7.07 9.66 14.08
CA THR A 160 -6.03 10.28 13.26
C THR A 160 -6.63 11.19 12.20
N LYS A 161 -5.92 12.28 11.88
CA LYS A 161 -6.31 13.17 10.77
C LYS A 161 -6.50 12.43 9.44
N TRP A 162 -5.75 11.36 9.20
CA TRP A 162 -5.84 10.59 7.96
C TRP A 162 -7.12 9.76 7.89
N TRP A 163 -7.64 9.30 9.03
CA TRP A 163 -8.97 8.68 9.09
C TRP A 163 -10.02 9.66 8.60
N THR A 164 -10.03 10.88 9.15
CA THR A 164 -10.96 11.94 8.72
C THR A 164 -10.78 12.27 7.24
N SER A 165 -9.54 12.40 6.76
CA SER A 165 -9.27 12.65 5.34
C SER A 165 -9.86 11.60 4.40
N LEU A 166 -9.84 10.33 4.79
CA LEU A 166 -10.22 9.20 3.94
C LEU A 166 -11.65 8.71 4.15
N THR A 167 -12.32 9.13 5.23
CA THR A 167 -13.71 8.71 5.51
C THR A 167 -14.70 9.87 5.48
N ASN A 168 -14.22 11.11 5.61
CA ASN A 168 -15.10 12.27 5.56
C ASN A 168 -15.35 12.64 4.09
N SER A 169 -16.49 12.22 3.59
CA SER A 169 -17.04 12.76 2.36
C SER A 169 -17.63 14.12 2.70
N ASN A 170 -16.94 15.22 2.38
CA ASN A 170 -17.65 16.49 2.33
C ASN A 170 -18.79 16.30 1.32
N VAL A 171 -20.01 16.33 1.84
CA VAL A 171 -21.29 16.16 1.13
C VAL A 171 -21.32 17.12 -0.05
#